data_AF-A0A483NQ02-F1
#
_entry.id   AF-A0A483NQ02-F1
#
_cell.length_a   1.000
_cell.length_b   1.000
_cell.length_c   1.000
_cell.angle_alpha   90.00
_cell.angle_beta   90.00
_cell.angle_gamma   90.00
#
_symmetry.space_group_name_H-M   'P 1'
#
loop_
_entity.id
_entity.type
_entity.pdbx_description
1 polymer ?
#
loop_
_entity_poly.entity_id
_entity_poly.type
_entity_poly.pdbx_seq_one_letter_code
_entity_poly.pdbx_strand_id
1 'polypeptide(L)'
;MTLIITKSINPDDQQELFAGLRQYNQQYLDAAQFGDLGIYSRDAQGVMQGGLIAKRKGNWLCIEYLWVSETTRGHGLGSELMQEAEQQAQAQGCSHLLVDTFSFQALPFYQKLGYQLQMSLPDFPHAGMQRHYLSKAL
;
A
#
# COMPACT_ATOMS: atom_id res chain seq x y z
N MET A 1 -17.79 -29.97 -14.71
CA MET A 1 -17.28 -28.65 -14.34
C MET A 1 -16.34 -28.20 -15.44
N THR A 2 -16.53 -27.00 -15.99
CA THR A 2 -15.72 -26.46 -17.09
C THR A 2 -14.96 -25.24 -16.58
N LEU A 3 -13.66 -25.15 -16.87
CA LEU A 3 -12.81 -24.01 -16.50
C LEU A 3 -12.58 -23.13 -17.73
N ILE A 4 -12.60 -21.81 -17.55
CA ILE A 4 -12.25 -20.82 -18.57
C ILE A 4 -10.88 -20.24 -18.20
N ILE A 5 -9.91 -20.32 -19.11
CA ILE A 5 -8.53 -19.84 -18.90
C ILE A 5 -8.27 -18.70 -19.88
N THR A 6 -8.04 -17.50 -19.36
CA THR A 6 -7.81 -16.27 -20.15
C THR A 6 -6.65 -15.46 -19.57
N LYS A 7 -6.00 -14.66 -20.42
CA LYS A 7 -5.00 -13.66 -20.02
C LYS A 7 -5.60 -12.25 -19.92
N SER A 8 -6.82 -12.07 -20.41
CA SER A 8 -7.56 -10.81 -20.36
C SER A 8 -8.65 -10.93 -19.31
N ILE A 9 -8.60 -10.09 -18.29
CA ILE A 9 -9.61 -10.05 -17.24
C ILE A 9 -10.79 -9.21 -17.77
N ASN A 10 -11.94 -9.86 -17.95
CA ASN A 10 -13.18 -9.18 -18.27
C ASN A 10 -13.66 -8.39 -17.03
N PRO A 11 -13.97 -7.09 -17.14
CA PRO A 11 -14.52 -6.31 -16.03
C PRO A 11 -15.77 -6.92 -15.38
N ASP A 12 -16.66 -7.53 -16.16
CA ASP A 12 -17.90 -8.13 -15.65
C ASP A 12 -17.61 -9.36 -14.79
N ASP A 13 -16.77 -10.29 -15.30
CA ASP A 13 -16.33 -11.48 -14.57
C ASP A 13 -15.59 -11.08 -13.27
N GLN A 14 -14.76 -10.03 -13.34
CA GLN A 14 -14.04 -9.51 -12.17
C GLN A 14 -15.02 -8.93 -11.13
N GLN A 15 -16.04 -8.19 -11.56
CA GLN A 15 -17.03 -7.62 -10.68
C GLN A 15 -17.86 -8.72 -10.00
N GLU A 16 -18.31 -9.73 -10.75
CA GLU A 16 -19.05 -10.87 -10.22
C GLU A 16 -18.22 -11.65 -9.18
N LEU A 17 -16.97 -11.98 -9.53
CA LEU A 17 -16.03 -12.65 -8.63
C LEU A 17 -15.81 -11.84 -7.35
N PHE A 18 -15.55 -10.53 -7.47
CA PHE A 18 -15.35 -9.66 -6.31
C PHE A 18 -16.61 -9.51 -5.46
N ALA A 19 -17.80 -9.51 -6.07
CA ALA A 19 -19.06 -9.46 -5.34
C ALA A 19 -19.25 -10.71 -4.47
N GLY A 20 -19.04 -11.90 -5.03
CA GLY A 20 -19.10 -13.16 -4.28
C GLY A 20 -18.08 -13.22 -3.14
N LEU A 21 -16.83 -12.81 -3.41
CA LEU A 21 -15.78 -12.76 -2.38
C LEU A 21 -16.12 -11.77 -1.25
N ARG A 22 -16.61 -10.56 -1.59
CA ARG A 22 -17.03 -9.58 -0.57
C ARG A 22 -18.18 -10.09 0.27
N GLN A 23 -19.20 -10.70 -0.36
CA GLN A 23 -20.36 -11.25 0.35
C GLN A 23 -19.94 -12.33 1.36
N TYR A 24 -19.01 -13.21 0.98
CA TYR A 24 -18.46 -14.20 1.90
C TYR A 24 -17.66 -13.54 3.05
N ASN A 25 -16.76 -12.61 2.72
CA ASN A 25 -15.89 -11.96 3.71
C ASN A 25 -16.67 -11.10 4.72
N GLN A 26 -17.81 -10.53 4.34
CA GLN A 26 -18.68 -9.74 5.23
C GLN A 26 -19.20 -10.54 6.43
N GLN A 27 -19.14 -11.87 6.38
CA GLN A 27 -19.47 -12.73 7.53
C GLN A 27 -18.42 -12.67 8.64
N TYR A 28 -17.21 -12.22 8.31
CA TYR A 28 -16.05 -12.20 9.20
C TYR A 28 -15.51 -10.79 9.46
N LEU A 29 -15.77 -9.85 8.55
CA LEU A 29 -15.14 -8.53 8.52
C LEU A 29 -16.19 -7.45 8.29
N ASP A 30 -16.09 -6.36 9.05
CA ASP A 30 -16.92 -5.19 8.84
C ASP A 30 -16.41 -4.38 7.64
N ALA A 31 -17.24 -4.23 6.61
CA ALA A 31 -16.92 -3.48 5.40
C ALA A 31 -16.61 -2.00 5.69
N ALA A 32 -17.14 -1.42 6.77
CA ALA A 32 -16.84 -0.04 7.16
C ALA A 32 -15.38 0.15 7.60
N GLN A 33 -14.65 -0.93 7.86
CA GLN A 33 -13.22 -0.91 8.21
C GLN A 33 -12.29 -1.05 7.00
N PHE A 34 -12.82 -0.91 5.77
CA PHE A 34 -12.06 -0.98 4.53
C PHE A 34 -12.27 0.30 3.73
N GLY A 35 -11.22 0.75 3.04
CA GLY A 35 -11.29 1.96 2.22
C GLY A 35 -9.96 2.35 1.62
N ASP A 36 -10.00 3.29 0.68
CA ASP A 36 -8.82 3.82 0.01
C ASP A 36 -8.39 5.15 0.64
N LEU A 37 -7.08 5.41 0.67
CA LEU A 37 -6.48 6.67 1.06
C LEU A 37 -5.50 7.11 -0.03
N GLY A 38 -5.65 8.34 -0.52
CA GLY A 38 -4.72 8.97 -1.44
C GLY A 38 -4.21 10.29 -0.88
N ILE A 39 -2.89 10.46 -0.84
CA ILE A 39 -2.23 11.69 -0.38
C ILE A 39 -1.28 12.13 -1.51
N TYR A 40 -1.40 13.37 -1.97
CA TYR A 40 -0.65 13.86 -3.13
C TYR A 40 -0.08 15.24 -2.86
N SER A 41 1.16 15.46 -3.30
CA SER A 41 1.81 16.77 -3.34
C SER A 41 1.97 17.21 -4.79
N ARG A 42 1.54 18.44 -5.08
CA ARG A 42 1.62 19.07 -6.40
C ARG A 42 2.23 20.46 -6.27
N ASP A 43 2.98 20.87 -7.28
CA ASP A 43 3.48 22.24 -7.36
C ASP A 43 2.39 23.25 -7.78
N ALA A 44 2.79 24.52 -7.90
CA ALA A 44 1.90 25.61 -8.30
C ALA A 44 1.32 25.46 -9.72
N GLN A 45 1.93 24.61 -10.57
CA GLN A 45 1.46 24.30 -11.92
C GLN A 45 0.58 23.04 -11.95
N GLY A 46 0.35 22.41 -10.79
CA GLY A 46 -0.45 21.20 -10.65
C GLY A 46 0.29 19.90 -11.00
N VAL A 47 1.60 19.95 -11.22
CA VAL A 47 2.41 18.76 -11.52
C VAL A 47 2.68 17.98 -10.22
N MET A 48 2.52 16.66 -10.26
CA MET A 48 2.74 15.81 -9.08
C MET A 48 4.22 15.72 -8.73
N GLN A 49 4.57 16.16 -7.51
CA GLN A 49 5.91 16.07 -6.95
C GLN A 49 6.07 14.83 -6.06
N GLY A 50 4.97 14.28 -5.56
CA GLY A 50 4.96 13.00 -4.87
C GLY A 50 3.54 12.55 -4.53
N GLY A 51 3.39 11.27 -4.19
CA GLY A 51 2.10 10.72 -3.83
C GLY A 51 2.21 9.40 -3.10
N LEU A 52 1.18 9.11 -2.31
CA LEU A 52 0.97 7.88 -1.57
C LEU A 52 -0.45 7.39 -1.81
N ILE A 53 -0.59 6.10 -2.08
CA ILE A 53 -1.88 5.39 -2.10
C ILE A 53 -1.79 4.25 -1.11
N ALA A 54 -2.80 4.14 -0.26
CA ALA A 54 -2.92 3.10 0.74
C ALA A 54 -4.35 2.57 0.81
N LYS A 55 -4.49 1.38 1.41
CA LYS A 55 -5.78 0.78 1.74
C LYS A 55 -5.90 0.50 3.22
N ARG A 56 -6.99 0.95 3.82
CA ARG A 56 -7.39 0.49 5.13
C ARG A 56 -7.92 -0.94 5.03
N LYS A 57 -7.47 -1.80 5.93
CA LYS A 57 -7.91 -3.20 6.07
C LYS A 57 -8.06 -3.53 7.56
N GLY A 58 -9.26 -3.35 8.10
CA GLY A 58 -9.49 -3.50 9.54
C GLY A 58 -8.77 -2.41 10.34
N ASN A 59 -7.90 -2.84 11.26
CA ASN A 59 -7.07 -1.96 12.09
C ASN A 59 -5.72 -1.62 11.44
N TRP A 60 -5.53 -1.96 10.16
CA TRP A 60 -4.28 -1.75 9.44
C TRP A 60 -4.47 -0.72 8.33
N LEU A 61 -3.49 0.17 8.16
CA LEU A 61 -3.30 0.91 6.91
C LEU A 61 -2.15 0.28 6.11
N CYS A 62 -2.45 -0.22 4.91
CA CYS A 62 -1.50 -0.86 4.03
C CYS A 62 -1.08 0.09 2.91
N ILE A 63 0.18 0.53 2.90
CA ILE A 63 0.74 1.39 1.84
C ILE A 63 0.95 0.53 0.59
N GLU A 64 0.30 0.89 -0.52
CA GLU A 64 0.42 0.17 -1.80
C GLU A 64 1.41 0.87 -2.74
N TYR A 65 1.41 2.20 -2.74
CA TYR A 65 2.30 2.99 -3.58
C TYR A 65 2.84 4.20 -2.81
N LEU A 66 4.13 4.47 -2.97
CA LEU A 66 4.78 5.71 -2.57
C LEU A 66 5.75 6.11 -3.68
N TRP A 67 5.66 7.36 -4.13
CA TRP A 67 6.56 7.91 -5.12
C TRP A 67 6.86 9.38 -4.82
N VAL A 68 8.10 9.77 -5.10
CA VAL A 68 8.57 11.16 -5.05
C VAL A 68 9.38 11.43 -6.31
N SER A 69 9.09 12.55 -6.96
CA SER A 69 9.79 13.04 -8.15
C SER A 69 11.28 13.15 -7.87
N GLU A 70 12.11 12.84 -8.86
CA GLU A 70 13.56 12.83 -8.68
C GLU A 70 14.10 14.19 -8.23
N THR A 71 13.53 15.27 -8.76
CA THR A 71 13.86 16.66 -8.41
C THR A 71 13.57 17.02 -6.96
N THR A 72 12.67 16.31 -6.29
CA THR A 72 12.23 16.60 -4.92
C THR A 72 12.73 15.55 -3.92
N ARG A 73 13.38 14.46 -4.37
CA ARG A 73 14.01 13.49 -3.46
C ARG A 73 15.08 14.15 -2.61
N GLY A 74 15.27 13.64 -1.39
CA GLY A 74 16.21 14.19 -0.42
C GLY A 74 15.72 15.44 0.33
N HIS A 75 14.55 16.00 -0.03
CA HIS A 75 14.00 17.21 0.60
C HIS A 75 12.90 16.91 1.64
N GLY A 76 12.76 15.66 2.08
CA GLY A 76 11.82 15.28 3.14
C GLY A 76 10.40 14.92 2.71
N LEU A 77 9.98 15.22 1.47
CA LEU A 77 8.61 14.98 1.00
C LEU A 77 8.11 13.53 1.21
N GLY A 78 8.98 12.53 1.01
CA GLY A 78 8.60 11.13 1.27
C GLY A 78 8.23 10.88 2.72
N SER A 79 8.95 11.48 3.67
CA SER A 79 8.66 11.37 5.10
C SER A 79 7.37 12.09 5.46
N GLU A 80 7.11 13.27 4.88
CA GLU A 80 5.87 14.03 5.10
C GLU A 80 4.64 13.22 4.61
N LEU A 81 4.70 12.66 3.40
CA LEU A 81 3.63 11.80 2.87
C LEU A 81 3.34 10.61 3.79
N MET A 82 4.37 9.98 4.33
CA MET A 82 4.22 8.87 5.27
C MET A 82 3.60 9.34 6.58
N GLN A 83 4.09 10.44 7.17
CA GLN A 83 3.55 11.00 8.41
C GLN A 83 2.07 11.37 8.30
N GLU A 84 1.65 11.97 7.18
CA GLU A 84 0.23 12.25 6.92
C GLU A 84 -0.58 10.94 6.85
N ALA A 85 -0.04 9.89 6.22
CA ALA A 85 -0.70 8.58 6.22
C ALA A 85 -0.83 7.99 7.64
N GLU A 86 0.18 8.14 8.50
CA GLU A 86 0.11 7.69 9.91
C GLU A 86 -0.99 8.43 10.68
N GLN A 87 -1.08 9.75 10.53
CA GLN A 87 -2.11 10.56 11.18
C GLN A 87 -3.52 10.16 10.73
N GLN A 88 -3.73 9.97 9.42
CA GLN A 88 -5.03 9.52 8.90
C GLN A 88 -5.36 8.10 9.38
N ALA A 89 -4.38 7.21 9.46
CA ALA A 89 -4.57 5.87 10.02
C ALA A 89 -5.04 5.91 11.47
N GLN A 90 -4.36 6.70 12.32
CA GLN A 90 -4.74 6.88 13.73
C GLN A 90 -6.15 7.48 13.87
N ALA A 91 -6.47 8.51 13.08
CA ALA A 91 -7.80 9.14 13.07
C ALA A 91 -8.92 8.16 12.66
N GLN A 92 -8.60 7.15 11.83
CA GLN A 92 -9.53 6.10 11.41
C GLN A 92 -9.53 4.88 12.34
N GLY A 93 -8.81 4.94 13.48
CA GLY A 93 -8.76 3.87 14.48
C GLY A 93 -7.84 2.69 14.08
N CYS A 94 -6.91 2.89 13.15
CA CYS A 94 -5.89 1.89 12.86
C CYS A 94 -4.84 1.86 14.00
N SER A 95 -4.37 0.66 14.31
CA SER A 95 -3.30 0.42 15.30
C SER A 95 -1.98 0.01 14.65
N HIS A 96 -1.98 -0.25 13.34
CA HIS A 96 -0.81 -0.72 12.61
C HIS A 96 -0.72 -0.16 11.20
N LEU A 97 0.50 -0.08 10.70
CA LEU A 97 0.85 0.20 9.32
C LEU A 97 1.58 -1.00 8.72
N LEU A 98 1.37 -1.23 7.43
CA LEU A 98 2.07 -2.23 6.63
C LEU A 98 2.57 -1.58 5.34
N VAL A 99 3.81 -1.87 4.96
CA VAL A 99 4.37 -1.54 3.64
C VAL A 99 5.19 -2.70 3.15
N ASP A 100 5.23 -2.88 1.84
CA ASP A 100 6.23 -3.72 1.20
C ASP A 100 7.10 -2.90 0.25
N THR A 101 8.34 -3.32 0.07
CA THR A 101 9.33 -2.64 -0.78
C THR A 101 10.29 -3.65 -1.36
N PHE A 102 10.68 -3.47 -2.61
CA PHE A 102 11.74 -4.29 -3.21
C PHE A 102 13.12 -3.91 -2.69
N SER A 103 14.09 -4.83 -2.84
CA SER A 103 15.49 -4.64 -2.47
C SER A 103 16.20 -3.52 -3.22
N PHE A 104 15.74 -3.19 -4.43
CA PHE A 104 16.23 -2.06 -5.23
C PHE A 104 15.50 -0.73 -4.92
N GLN A 105 14.52 -0.77 -4.03
CA GLN A 105 13.78 0.40 -3.57
C GLN A 105 14.27 0.83 -2.17
N ALA A 106 13.39 1.41 -1.36
CA ALA A 106 13.76 2.26 -0.25
C ALA A 106 13.64 1.54 1.12
N LEU A 107 14.20 0.33 1.28
CA LEU A 107 14.17 -0.38 2.57
C LEU A 107 14.74 0.48 3.74
N PRO A 108 15.93 1.11 3.62
CA PRO A 108 16.47 1.93 4.70
C PRO A 108 15.63 3.17 5.02
N PHE A 109 14.83 3.67 4.06
CA PHE A 109 13.93 4.80 4.29
C PHE A 109 12.81 4.43 5.26
N TYR A 110 12.12 3.31 5.02
CA TYR A 110 11.05 2.87 5.93
C TYR A 110 11.58 2.51 7.31
N GLN A 111 12.76 1.87 7.40
CA GLN A 111 13.41 1.57 8.68
C GLN A 111 13.70 2.83 9.49
N LYS A 112 14.16 3.91 8.85
CA LYS A 112 14.38 5.21 9.51
C LYS A 112 13.09 5.85 10.03
N LEU A 113 11.94 5.54 9.43
CA LEU A 113 10.62 5.98 9.90
C LEU A 113 10.05 5.11 11.03
N GLY A 114 10.81 4.10 11.49
CA GLY A 114 10.41 3.22 12.59
C GLY A 114 9.65 1.96 12.14
N TYR A 115 9.58 1.69 10.84
CA TYR A 115 9.05 0.41 10.37
C TYR A 115 10.03 -0.72 10.64
N GLN A 116 9.51 -1.83 11.15
CA GLN A 116 10.26 -3.03 11.48
C GLN A 116 10.08 -4.08 10.38
N LEU A 117 11.19 -4.64 9.90
CA LEU A 117 11.18 -5.74 8.93
C LEU A 117 10.55 -6.98 9.57
N GLN A 118 9.49 -7.50 8.96
CA GLN A 118 8.80 -8.71 9.40
C GLN A 118 9.22 -9.93 8.58
N MET A 119 9.41 -9.74 7.27
CA MET A 119 9.75 -10.82 6.34
C MET A 119 10.47 -10.29 5.11
N SER A 120 11.37 -11.09 4.55
CA SER A 120 11.95 -10.89 3.23
C SER A 120 11.66 -12.13 2.37
N LEU A 121 11.05 -11.92 1.20
CA LEU A 121 10.84 -12.95 0.21
C LEU A 121 12.01 -12.94 -0.78
N PRO A 122 12.90 -13.94 -0.77
CA PRO A 122 14.01 -14.02 -1.71
C PRO A 122 13.54 -14.36 -3.12
N ASP A 123 14.38 -14.01 -4.09
CA ASP A 123 14.22 -14.30 -5.53
C ASP A 123 12.90 -13.79 -6.13
N PHE A 124 12.45 -12.62 -5.67
CA PHE A 124 11.23 -11.96 -6.15
C PHE A 124 11.49 -10.50 -6.54
N PRO A 125 11.07 -10.04 -7.74
CA PRO A 125 10.36 -10.80 -8.78
C PRO A 125 11.31 -11.66 -9.64
N HIS A 126 12.62 -11.51 -9.46
CA HIS A 126 13.66 -12.25 -10.15
C HIS A 126 14.72 -12.77 -9.17
N ALA A 127 15.46 -13.80 -9.59
CA ALA A 127 16.58 -14.33 -8.82
C ALA A 127 17.57 -13.22 -8.43
N GLY A 128 17.99 -13.20 -7.17
CA GLY A 128 18.88 -12.17 -6.60
C GLY A 128 18.18 -10.90 -6.10
N MET A 129 16.87 -10.75 -6.31
CA MET A 129 16.07 -9.63 -5.80
C MET A 129 15.22 -10.08 -4.61
N GLN A 130 14.78 -9.15 -3.77
CA GLN A 130 13.91 -9.46 -2.63
C GLN A 130 12.73 -8.51 -2.54
N ARG A 131 11.63 -8.98 -1.97
CA ARG A 131 10.53 -8.15 -1.49
C ARG A 131 10.48 -8.19 0.03
N HIS A 132 10.61 -7.04 0.65
CA HIS A 132 10.59 -6.85 2.09
C HIS A 132 9.21 -6.42 2.53
N TYR A 133 8.70 -7.01 3.60
CA TYR A 133 7.45 -6.63 4.25
C TYR A 133 7.79 -6.03 5.62
N LEU A 134 7.37 -4.80 5.86
CA LEU A 134 7.63 -4.08 7.09
C LEU A 134 6.33 -3.61 7.72
N SER A 135 6.27 -3.63 9.05
CA SER A 135 5.14 -3.10 9.81
C SER A 135 5.60 -2.08 10.86
N LYS A 136 4.70 -1.19 11.25
CA LYS A 136 4.88 -0.25 12.35
C LYS A 136 3.62 -0.24 13.21
N ALA A 137 3.79 -0.31 14.53
CA ALA A 137 2.69 -0.05 15.46
C ALA A 137 2.50 1.47 15.60
N LEU A 138 1.24 1.91 15.63
CA LEU A 138 0.82 3.30 15.73
C LEU A 138 0.56 3.75 17.17
#